data_AF-A0A453DXR1-F1
#
_entry.id   AF-A0A453DXR1-F1
#
_cell.length_a   1.000
_cell.length_b   1.000
_cell.length_c   1.000
_cell.angle_alpha   90.00
_cell.angle_beta   90.00
_cell.angle_gamma   90.00
#
_symmetry.space_group_name_H-M   'P 1'
#
loop_
_entity.id
_entity.type
_entity.pdbx_description
1 polymer ?
#
loop_
_entity_poly.entity_id
_entity_poly.type
_entity_poly.pdbx_seq_one_letter_code
_entity_poly.pdbx_strand_id
1 'polypeptide(L)'
;MDMSGPRWKKGKDGKDFAALAAAQPMSSNVTKLQSSLKGSKLVATLCSGGGDAVLGVNPQQAALLNRAAFGRALENAGAEKQWFQLGAEEVFYLHHALECIVVESASKDLMSQGELWDHLCSASESFPEMYKAYSHLRSKNWVVRSGLQYGTDFVAYRHHPALVHSEFAVVVVPEGSGFGGRCSRLKVWSDLLCALRASGSVAKTLLVLTISSNVCELGSPDCLEQLVVHERTVTRWIAQQCREQRCKPCREEAYKEEEDAECRHHIMECSGLDFSVPFQGLQD
;
A
#
# COMPACT_ATOMS: atom_id res chain seq x y z
N MET A 1 -13.37 -6.33 -19.54
CA MET A 1 -13.25 -5.21 -18.59
C MET A 1 -12.17 -4.30 -19.12
N ASP A 2 -12.51 -3.07 -19.49
CA ASP A 2 -11.50 -2.05 -19.78
C ASP A 2 -11.04 -1.50 -18.43
N MET A 3 -9.91 -2.00 -17.94
CA MET A 3 -9.17 -1.35 -16.85
C MET A 3 -8.65 -0.04 -17.46
N SER A 4 -9.48 1.02 -17.40
CA SER A 4 -9.13 2.34 -17.89
C SER A 4 -7.70 2.65 -17.48
N GLY A 5 -6.84 2.98 -18.45
CA GLY A 5 -5.42 3.19 -18.22
C GLY A 5 -5.12 4.24 -17.13
N PRO A 6 -3.82 4.46 -16.82
CA PRO A 6 -3.43 5.42 -15.78
C PRO A 6 -4.07 6.79 -16.01
N ARG A 7 -4.59 7.40 -14.94
CA ARG A 7 -5.16 8.75 -15.00
C ARG A 7 -4.06 9.80 -14.91
N TRP A 8 -3.49 10.15 -16.05
CA TRP A 8 -2.47 11.19 -16.16
C TRP A 8 -3.06 12.58 -15.91
N LYS A 9 -2.31 13.42 -15.20
CA LYS A 9 -2.64 14.84 -15.03
C LYS A 9 -2.41 15.58 -16.35
N LYS A 10 -3.10 16.70 -16.55
CA LYS A 10 -2.82 17.58 -17.68
C LYS A 10 -1.48 18.27 -17.44
N GLY A 11 -0.53 18.04 -18.33
CA GLY A 11 0.74 18.77 -18.31
C GLY A 11 0.53 20.25 -18.57
N LYS A 12 1.22 21.10 -17.81
CA LYS A 12 1.43 22.48 -18.25
C LYS A 12 2.20 22.41 -19.59
N ASP A 13 1.75 23.18 -20.57
CA ASP A 13 2.35 23.28 -21.91
C ASP A 13 2.20 22.05 -22.82
N GLY A 14 1.17 21.22 -22.59
CA GLY A 14 0.89 20.06 -23.47
C GLY A 14 1.88 18.91 -23.35
N LYS A 15 2.70 18.89 -22.29
CA LYS A 15 3.61 17.78 -22.00
C LYS A 15 2.83 16.47 -21.80
N ASP A 16 3.20 15.46 -22.57
CA ASP A 16 2.70 14.10 -22.41
C ASP A 16 3.41 13.42 -21.23
N PHE A 17 2.71 13.38 -20.10
CA PHE A 17 3.19 12.72 -18.89
C PHE A 17 3.23 11.20 -19.00
N ALA A 18 2.41 10.59 -19.85
CA ALA A 18 2.45 9.15 -20.09
C ALA A 18 3.75 8.78 -20.79
N ALA A 19 4.12 9.51 -21.85
CA ALA A 19 5.39 9.33 -22.55
C ALA A 19 6.59 9.60 -21.63
N LEU A 20 6.54 10.64 -20.79
CA LEU A 20 7.60 10.95 -19.83
C LEU A 20 7.79 9.84 -18.79
N ALA A 21 6.70 9.30 -18.27
CA ALA A 21 6.75 8.19 -17.32
C ALA A 21 7.24 6.89 -17.98
N ALA A 22 6.89 6.64 -19.24
CA ALA A 22 7.39 5.50 -20.00
C ALA A 22 8.90 5.60 -20.28
N ALA A 23 9.40 6.80 -20.56
CA ALA A 23 10.84 7.05 -20.76
C ALA A 23 11.66 6.92 -19.47
N GLN A 24 11.03 7.14 -18.31
CA GLN A 24 11.67 7.07 -16.98
C GLN A 24 10.81 6.24 -16.02
N PRO A 25 10.73 4.92 -16.21
CA PRO A 25 9.90 4.07 -15.37
C PRO A 25 10.36 4.11 -13.91
N MET A 26 9.43 3.92 -12.98
CA MET A 26 9.70 4.03 -11.54
C MET A 26 10.80 3.05 -11.09
N SER A 27 10.84 1.85 -11.66
CA SER A 27 11.91 0.87 -11.44
C SER A 27 13.29 1.45 -11.76
N SER A 28 13.45 2.07 -12.94
CA SER A 28 14.72 2.71 -13.34
C SER A 28 15.09 3.86 -12.40
N ASN A 29 14.12 4.65 -11.94
CA ASN A 29 14.38 5.74 -11.00
C ASN A 29 14.87 5.22 -9.65
N VAL A 30 14.25 4.16 -9.11
CA VAL A 30 14.65 3.54 -7.85
C VAL A 30 16.02 2.87 -7.98
N THR A 31 16.31 2.14 -9.07
CA THR A 31 17.64 1.54 -9.28
C THR A 31 18.73 2.61 -9.40
N LYS A 32 18.47 3.72 -10.11
CA LYS A 32 19.43 4.84 -10.20
C LYS A 32 19.69 5.50 -8.85
N LEU A 33 18.63 5.70 -8.06
CA LEU A 33 18.77 6.18 -6.68
C LEU A 33 19.65 5.23 -5.88
N GLN A 34 19.35 3.93 -5.93
CA GLN A 34 20.08 2.90 -5.18
C GLN A 34 21.55 2.87 -5.59
N SER A 35 21.87 2.77 -6.88
CA SER A 35 23.26 2.75 -7.35
C SER A 35 24.02 4.03 -7.01
N SER A 36 23.35 5.18 -6.95
CA SER A 36 23.98 6.46 -6.65
C SER A 36 24.23 6.68 -5.16
N LEU A 37 23.36 6.13 -4.29
CA LEU A 37 23.45 6.32 -2.85
C LEU A 37 24.12 5.14 -2.14
N LYS A 38 24.19 3.96 -2.75
CA LYS A 38 24.88 2.80 -2.18
C LYS A 38 26.34 3.15 -1.91
N GLY A 39 26.76 3.02 -0.65
CA GLY A 39 28.09 3.40 -0.17
C GLY A 39 28.26 4.89 0.17
N SER A 40 27.29 5.75 -0.15
CA SER A 40 27.23 7.10 0.44
C SER A 40 26.81 6.94 1.90
N LYS A 41 27.63 7.42 2.84
CA LYS A 41 27.28 7.46 4.28
C LYS A 41 26.27 8.58 4.54
N LEU A 42 25.10 8.48 3.91
CA LEU A 42 24.04 9.45 4.06
C LEU A 42 23.29 9.17 5.36
N VAL A 43 23.27 10.15 6.24
CA VAL A 43 22.72 10.00 7.59
C VAL A 43 21.33 10.62 7.65
N ALA A 44 20.35 9.83 8.09
CA ALA A 44 19.04 10.30 8.51
C ALA A 44 19.00 10.40 10.04
N THR A 45 18.50 11.51 10.56
CA THR A 45 18.37 11.73 12.02
C THR A 45 16.91 11.54 12.42
N LEU A 46 16.63 10.65 13.37
CA LEU A 46 15.28 10.44 13.89
C LEU A 46 14.76 11.66 14.64
N CYS A 47 13.48 11.96 14.45
CA CYS A 47 12.77 12.96 15.23
C CYS A 47 12.48 12.43 16.64
N SER A 48 12.65 13.27 17.66
CA SER A 48 12.39 12.89 19.05
C SER A 48 10.95 12.41 19.24
N GLY A 49 10.78 11.20 19.78
CA GLY A 49 9.48 10.66 20.17
C GLY A 49 8.59 10.15 19.01
N GLY A 50 9.12 10.03 17.79
CA GLY A 50 8.39 9.50 16.64
C GLY A 50 9.21 8.55 15.78
N GLY A 51 8.57 7.99 14.75
CA GLY A 51 9.22 7.16 13.73
C GLY A 51 9.72 7.93 12.51
N ASP A 52 9.39 9.22 12.40
CA ASP A 52 9.83 10.07 11.30
C ASP A 52 11.32 10.43 11.43
N ALA A 53 11.99 10.62 10.29
CA ALA A 53 13.37 11.08 10.26
C ALA A 53 13.55 12.24 9.28
N VAL A 54 14.62 13.01 9.48
CA VAL A 54 15.05 14.09 8.61
C VAL A 54 16.36 13.72 7.94
N LEU A 55 16.40 13.88 6.61
CA LEU A 55 17.53 13.52 5.76
C LEU A 55 18.05 14.75 5.03
N GLY A 56 19.31 15.11 5.28
CA GLY A 56 19.98 16.22 4.60
C GLY A 56 20.78 15.74 3.40
N VAL A 57 20.45 16.22 2.20
CA VAL A 57 21.04 15.78 0.93
C VAL A 57 21.57 16.95 0.10
N ASN A 58 22.50 16.64 -0.82
CA ASN A 58 22.92 17.60 -1.84
C ASN A 58 21.85 17.70 -2.97
N PRO A 59 21.92 18.72 -3.85
CA PRO A 59 20.92 18.91 -4.90
C PRO A 59 20.79 17.76 -5.91
N GLN A 60 21.88 17.05 -6.21
CA GLN A 60 21.87 15.91 -7.13
C GLN A 60 21.13 14.71 -6.51
N GLN A 61 21.43 14.41 -5.25
CA GLN A 61 20.75 13.38 -4.46
C GLN A 61 19.27 13.74 -4.22
N ALA A 62 18.97 15.01 -3.97
CA ALA A 62 17.59 15.51 -3.86
C ALA A 62 16.79 15.26 -5.14
N ALA A 63 17.39 15.48 -6.31
CA ALA A 63 16.75 15.21 -7.59
C ALA A 63 16.44 13.72 -7.76
N LEU A 64 17.32 12.82 -7.31
CA LEU A 64 17.07 11.37 -7.34
C LEU A 64 15.95 10.95 -6.37
N LEU A 65 15.98 11.45 -5.12
CA LEU A 65 14.93 11.18 -4.13
C LEU A 65 13.56 11.65 -4.61
N ASN A 66 13.49 12.86 -5.17
CA ASN A 66 12.26 13.41 -5.76
C ASN A 66 11.78 12.55 -6.93
N ARG A 67 12.65 12.14 -7.86
CA ARG A 67 12.27 11.29 -9.01
C ARG A 67 11.74 9.91 -8.57
N ALA A 68 12.33 9.33 -7.53
CA ALA A 68 11.90 8.06 -6.95
C ALA A 68 10.71 8.20 -5.98
N ALA A 69 10.26 9.44 -5.74
CA ALA A 69 9.16 9.82 -4.86
C ALA A 69 9.30 9.32 -3.42
N PHE A 70 10.49 9.48 -2.83
CA PHE A 70 10.72 9.24 -1.40
C PHE A 70 10.67 10.55 -0.61
N GLY A 71 10.02 10.50 0.55
CA GLY A 71 9.96 11.63 1.47
C GLY A 71 9.20 12.84 0.94
N ARG A 72 9.20 13.87 1.77
CA ARG A 72 8.68 15.21 1.49
C ARG A 72 9.82 16.22 1.63
N ALA A 73 10.11 16.94 0.56
CA ALA A 73 11.06 18.05 0.62
C ALA A 73 10.55 19.14 1.59
N LEU A 74 11.42 19.60 2.48
CA LEU A 74 11.20 20.73 3.36
C LEU A 74 11.65 22.01 2.67
N GLU A 75 10.83 23.05 2.71
CA GLU A 75 11.14 24.34 2.10
C GLU A 75 12.26 25.03 2.88
N ASN A 76 13.45 25.10 2.28
CA ASN A 76 14.57 25.83 2.83
C ASN A 76 15.05 26.86 1.82
N ALA A 77 14.84 28.14 2.12
CA ALA A 77 15.39 29.23 1.33
C ALA A 77 16.91 29.33 1.54
N GLY A 78 17.70 29.10 0.49
CA GLY A 78 19.12 29.47 0.46
C GLY A 78 20.14 28.49 1.03
N ALA A 79 19.77 27.23 1.33
CA ALA A 79 20.71 26.25 1.89
C ALA A 79 21.45 25.43 0.81
N GLU A 80 22.75 25.20 0.98
CA GLU A 80 23.54 24.25 0.17
C GLU A 80 23.01 22.81 0.26
N LYS A 81 22.30 22.49 1.36
CA LYS A 81 21.66 21.20 1.61
C LYS A 81 20.15 21.32 1.55
N GLN A 82 19.52 20.39 0.85
CA GLN A 82 18.08 20.22 0.83
C GLN A 82 17.69 19.16 1.85
N TRP A 83 16.60 19.38 2.55
CA TRP A 83 16.17 18.51 3.64
C TRP A 83 14.87 17.81 3.28
N PHE A 84 14.78 16.53 3.62
CA PHE A 84 13.61 15.70 3.37
C PHE A 84 13.12 15.12 4.69
N GLN A 85 11.82 15.21 4.92
CA GLN A 85 11.14 14.42 5.95
C GLN A 85 10.79 13.05 5.36
N LEU A 86 11.12 11.99 6.06
CA LEU A 86 10.81 10.60 5.73
C LEU A 86 9.89 10.03 6.80
N GLY A 87 8.84 9.32 6.38
CA GLY A 87 8.02 8.54 7.31
C GLY A 87 8.75 7.26 7.77
N ALA A 88 8.30 6.67 8.88
CA ALA A 88 8.86 5.44 9.46
C ALA A 88 9.12 4.33 8.44
N GLU A 89 8.13 4.04 7.58
CA GLU A 89 8.24 2.99 6.57
C GLU A 89 9.24 3.35 5.47
N GLU A 90 9.32 4.63 5.10
CA GLU A 90 10.29 5.12 4.10
C GLU A 90 11.72 5.06 4.63
N VAL A 91 11.92 5.44 5.90
CA VAL A 91 13.21 5.37 6.60
C VAL A 91 13.71 3.93 6.63
N PHE A 92 12.89 3.01 7.14
CA PHE A 92 13.29 1.61 7.23
C PHE A 92 13.47 1.00 5.84
N TYR A 93 12.68 1.38 4.83
CA TYR A 93 12.87 0.89 3.45
C TYR A 93 14.19 1.35 2.83
N LEU A 94 14.55 2.64 3.01
CA LEU A 94 15.80 3.19 2.49
C LEU A 94 17.03 2.59 3.20
N HIS A 95 16.90 2.26 4.49
CA HIS A 95 17.95 1.62 5.28
C HIS A 95 18.09 0.13 4.97
N HIS A 96 17.02 -0.65 5.19
CA HIS A 96 17.01 -2.12 5.11
C HIS A 96 16.96 -2.64 3.67
N ALA A 97 15.99 -2.18 2.85
CA ALA A 97 15.76 -2.77 1.54
C ALA A 97 16.67 -2.18 0.45
N LEU A 98 16.99 -0.89 0.53
CA LEU A 98 17.82 -0.21 -0.46
C LEU A 98 19.28 -0.03 -0.04
N GLU A 99 19.60 -0.12 1.26
CA GLU A 99 20.96 0.10 1.80
C GLU A 99 21.55 1.47 1.41
N CYS A 100 20.69 2.50 1.34
CA CYS A 100 21.06 3.84 0.86
C CYS A 100 21.39 4.82 1.98
N ILE A 101 20.95 4.54 3.21
CA ILE A 101 21.08 5.47 4.35
C ILE A 101 21.50 4.72 5.62
N VAL A 102 22.15 5.46 6.52
CA VAL A 102 22.34 5.07 7.91
C VAL A 102 21.45 5.96 8.78
N VAL A 103 20.96 5.43 9.90
CA VAL A 103 20.07 6.16 10.79
C VAL A 103 20.78 6.46 12.09
N GLU A 104 20.70 7.71 12.53
CA GLU A 104 21.15 8.16 13.83
C GLU A 104 19.96 8.45 14.73
N SER A 105 20.11 8.11 16.01
CA SER A 105 19.18 8.48 17.07
C SER A 105 19.21 9.99 17.33
N ALA A 106 18.28 10.47 18.16
CA ALA A 106 18.32 11.85 18.66
C ALA A 106 19.59 12.16 19.50
N SER A 107 20.23 11.14 20.08
CA SER A 107 21.52 11.25 20.80
C SER A 107 22.74 11.26 19.87
N LYS A 108 22.54 11.15 18.55
CA LYS A 108 23.58 11.04 17.50
C LYS A 108 24.36 9.73 17.52
N ASP A 109 23.77 8.68 18.07
CA ASP A 109 24.33 7.35 18.01
C ASP A 109 23.81 6.65 16.75
N LEU A 110 24.70 5.97 16.02
CA LEU A 110 24.32 5.18 14.85
C LEU A 110 23.55 3.96 15.30
N MET A 111 22.38 3.75 14.70
CA MET A 111 21.50 2.63 15.04
C MET A 111 21.77 1.44 14.10
N SER A 112 21.85 0.26 14.69
CA SER A 112 21.77 -1.00 13.96
C SER A 112 20.36 -1.23 13.41
N GLN A 113 20.22 -2.16 12.47
CA GLN A 113 18.92 -2.51 11.89
C GLN A 113 17.92 -3.00 12.95
N GLY A 114 18.37 -3.78 13.94
CA GLY A 114 17.53 -4.27 15.04
C GLY A 114 17.07 -3.15 15.95
N GLU A 115 17.99 -2.27 16.38
CA GLU A 115 17.65 -1.11 17.22
C GLU A 115 16.67 -0.16 16.51
N LEU A 116 16.85 0.05 15.20
CA LEU A 116 15.92 0.85 14.41
C LEU A 116 14.55 0.18 14.32
N TRP A 117 14.49 -1.12 14.10
CA TRP A 117 13.24 -1.88 14.08
C TRP A 117 12.49 -1.76 15.41
N ASP A 118 13.18 -1.97 16.54
CA ASP A 118 12.62 -1.87 17.88
C ASP A 118 12.10 -0.47 18.19
N HIS A 119 12.86 0.57 17.80
CA HIS A 119 12.45 1.97 17.95
C HIS A 119 11.17 2.26 17.16
N LEU A 120 11.08 1.80 15.91
CA LEU A 120 9.91 2.02 15.06
C LEU A 120 8.68 1.24 15.53
N CYS A 121 8.87 0.00 16.00
CA CYS A 121 7.80 -0.79 16.64
C CYS A 121 7.31 -0.15 17.94
N SER A 122 8.22 0.44 18.72
CA SER A 122 7.88 1.17 19.95
C SER A 122 7.14 2.48 19.66
N ALA A 123 7.48 3.15 18.55
CA ALA A 123 6.81 4.37 18.11
C ALA A 123 5.41 4.10 17.54
N SER A 124 5.21 2.95 16.89
CA SER A 124 3.91 2.52 16.36
C SER A 124 3.77 1.01 16.40
N GLU A 125 2.81 0.52 17.20
CA GLU A 125 2.53 -0.91 17.35
C GLU A 125 2.14 -1.59 16.03
N SER A 126 1.56 -0.82 15.08
CA SER A 126 1.19 -1.31 13.75
C SER A 126 2.31 -1.27 12.72
N PHE A 127 3.51 -0.81 13.11
CA PHE A 127 4.63 -0.64 12.19
C PHE A 127 4.97 -1.91 11.39
N PRO A 128 5.01 -3.13 11.97
CA PRO A 128 5.37 -4.34 11.22
C PRO A 128 4.46 -4.62 10.02
N GLU A 129 3.14 -4.60 10.22
CA GLU A 129 2.17 -4.81 9.14
C GLU A 129 2.17 -3.67 8.12
N MET A 130 2.34 -2.43 8.58
CA MET A 130 2.38 -1.25 7.72
C MET A 130 3.63 -1.22 6.85
N TYR A 131 4.80 -1.55 7.41
CA TYR A 131 6.04 -1.67 6.66
C TYR A 131 6.00 -2.84 5.67
N LYS A 132 5.43 -3.99 6.06
CA LYS A 132 5.26 -5.11 5.12
C LYS A 132 4.38 -4.71 3.92
N ALA A 133 3.28 -4.02 4.16
CA ALA A 133 2.42 -3.49 3.10
C ALA A 133 3.17 -2.46 2.22
N TYR A 134 3.89 -1.52 2.85
CA TYR A 134 4.68 -0.50 2.15
C TYR A 134 5.76 -1.13 1.25
N SER A 135 6.58 -2.02 1.81
CA SER A 135 7.67 -2.70 1.09
C SER A 135 7.14 -3.58 -0.05
N HIS A 136 6.01 -4.25 0.15
CA HIS A 136 5.32 -5.02 -0.90
C HIS A 136 4.85 -4.15 -2.08
N LEU A 137 4.31 -2.96 -1.79
CA LEU A 137 3.94 -2.02 -2.85
C LEU A 137 5.18 -1.46 -3.56
N ARG A 138 6.25 -1.14 -2.83
CA ARG A 138 7.50 -0.63 -3.41
C ARG A 138 8.24 -1.67 -4.25
N SER A 139 8.23 -2.95 -3.87
CA SER A 139 8.82 -4.03 -4.68
C SER A 139 8.12 -4.20 -6.03
N LYS A 140 6.83 -3.86 -6.10
CA LYS A 140 6.04 -3.77 -7.34
C LYS A 140 6.12 -2.39 -8.03
N ASN A 141 7.05 -1.54 -7.62
CA ASN A 141 7.31 -0.20 -8.17
C ASN A 141 6.17 0.82 -8.02
N TRP A 142 5.22 0.59 -7.10
CA TRP A 142 4.24 1.63 -6.76
C TRP A 142 4.93 2.77 -6.01
N VAL A 143 4.52 4.00 -6.28
CA VAL A 143 4.80 5.11 -5.36
C VAL A 143 3.74 5.10 -4.28
N VAL A 144 4.18 5.04 -3.02
CA VAL A 144 3.31 4.94 -1.85
C VAL A 144 3.37 6.25 -1.08
N ARG A 145 2.21 6.84 -0.77
CA ARG A 145 2.09 8.03 0.08
C ARG A 145 1.03 7.80 1.16
N SER A 146 1.04 8.62 2.21
CA SER A 146 0.01 8.59 3.25
C SER A 146 -1.39 8.69 2.65
N GLY A 147 -2.27 7.78 3.05
CA GLY A 147 -3.66 7.73 2.63
C GLY A 147 -4.61 8.54 3.53
N LEU A 148 -4.08 9.27 4.52
CA LEU A 148 -4.86 9.93 5.59
C LEU A 148 -5.97 10.83 5.04
N GLN A 149 -5.68 11.58 3.96
CA GLN A 149 -6.66 12.47 3.31
C GLN A 149 -7.86 11.74 2.69
N TYR A 150 -7.77 10.42 2.53
CA TYR A 150 -8.79 9.57 1.92
C TYR A 150 -9.37 8.54 2.90
N GLY A 151 -9.03 8.63 4.20
CA GLY A 151 -9.48 7.66 5.21
C GLY A 151 -8.88 6.26 5.02
N THR A 152 -7.69 6.20 4.43
CA THR A 152 -6.96 4.95 4.11
C THR A 152 -5.54 5.03 4.65
N ASP A 153 -4.83 3.90 4.69
CA ASP A 153 -3.46 3.84 5.21
C ASP A 153 -2.48 4.44 4.21
N PHE A 154 -2.60 4.00 2.96
CA PHE A 154 -1.79 4.50 1.87
C PHE A 154 -2.63 4.86 0.64
N VAL A 155 -2.01 5.61 -0.25
CA VAL A 155 -2.41 5.69 -1.66
C VAL A 155 -1.26 5.27 -2.55
N ALA A 156 -1.59 4.50 -3.58
CA ALA A 156 -0.60 4.00 -4.54
C ALA A 156 -0.76 4.70 -5.89
N TYR A 157 0.37 5.17 -6.43
CA TYR A 157 0.46 5.80 -7.74
C TYR A 157 1.35 4.96 -8.66
N ARG A 158 0.99 4.85 -9.94
CA ARG A 158 1.83 4.21 -10.96
C ARG A 158 3.14 4.95 -11.22
N HIS A 159 3.18 6.25 -10.90
CA HIS A 159 4.35 7.12 -11.07
C HIS A 159 4.27 8.30 -10.08
N HIS A 160 5.19 9.25 -10.20
CA HIS A 160 5.29 10.43 -9.34
C HIS A 160 3.94 11.18 -9.25
N PRO A 161 3.50 11.59 -8.03
CA PRO A 161 2.19 12.24 -7.83
C PRO A 161 2.00 13.56 -8.60
N ALA A 162 3.08 14.18 -9.08
CA ALA A 162 3.00 15.36 -9.96
C ALA A 162 2.48 15.03 -11.37
N LEU A 163 2.63 13.78 -11.83
CA LEU A 163 2.33 13.34 -13.19
C LEU A 163 1.01 12.58 -13.31
N VAL A 164 0.67 11.78 -12.29
CA VAL A 164 -0.47 10.86 -12.32
C VAL A 164 -1.31 10.97 -11.05
N HIS A 165 -2.61 10.74 -11.16
CA HIS A 165 -3.47 10.55 -9.99
C HIS A 165 -3.21 9.17 -9.36
N SER A 166 -3.41 9.04 -8.05
CA SER A 166 -3.35 7.73 -7.41
C SER A 166 -4.45 6.83 -7.96
N GLU A 167 -4.12 5.56 -8.09
CA GLU A 167 -5.01 4.52 -8.59
C GLU A 167 -5.74 3.84 -7.44
N PHE A 168 -4.96 3.44 -6.43
CA PHE A 168 -5.48 2.74 -5.27
C PHE A 168 -5.54 3.65 -4.03
N ALA A 169 -6.64 3.50 -3.30
CA ALA A 169 -6.70 3.80 -1.88
C ALA A 169 -6.50 2.47 -1.14
N VAL A 170 -5.49 2.39 -0.29
CA VAL A 170 -4.98 1.13 0.26
C VAL A 170 -5.33 1.02 1.73
N VAL A 171 -6.00 -0.07 2.10
CA VAL A 171 -6.29 -0.42 3.49
C VAL A 171 -5.50 -1.67 3.86
N VAL A 172 -4.71 -1.58 4.92
CA VAL A 172 -3.94 -2.67 5.50
C VAL A 172 -4.78 -3.36 6.57
N VAL A 173 -4.94 -4.67 6.45
CA VAL A 173 -5.72 -5.51 7.37
C VAL A 173 -4.80 -6.60 7.93
N PRO A 174 -4.29 -6.46 9.16
CA PRO A 174 -3.55 -7.53 9.79
C PRO A 174 -4.48 -8.70 10.14
N GLU A 175 -4.02 -9.93 9.92
CA GLU A 175 -4.71 -11.17 10.28
C GLU A 175 -3.73 -12.15 10.94
N GLY A 176 -4.12 -12.73 12.08
CA GLY A 176 -3.30 -13.68 12.84
C GLY A 176 -3.15 -13.28 14.30
N SER A 177 -2.73 -14.24 15.14
CA SER A 177 -2.59 -14.04 16.58
C SER A 177 -1.50 -13.02 16.94
N GLY A 178 -0.44 -12.92 16.14
CA GLY A 178 0.68 -11.99 16.38
C GLY A 178 0.32 -10.50 16.32
N PHE A 179 -0.85 -10.15 15.75
CA PHE A 179 -1.31 -8.76 15.66
C PHE A 179 -2.34 -8.38 16.74
N GLY A 180 -2.73 -9.33 17.58
CA GLY A 180 -3.64 -9.08 18.72
C GLY A 180 -4.93 -8.34 18.34
N GLY A 181 -5.21 -7.24 19.04
CA GLY A 181 -6.42 -6.43 18.83
C GLY A 181 -6.46 -5.62 17.53
N ARG A 182 -5.34 -5.54 16.79
CA ARG A 182 -5.23 -4.74 15.55
C ARG A 182 -5.96 -5.38 14.37
N CYS A 183 -6.30 -6.66 14.47
CA CYS A 183 -7.07 -7.43 13.48
C CYS A 183 -8.54 -7.02 13.34
N SER A 184 -8.98 -5.82 13.75
CA SER A 184 -10.40 -5.46 13.83
C SER A 184 -10.96 -4.81 12.57
N ARG A 185 -10.11 -4.26 11.71
CA ARG A 185 -10.53 -3.42 10.58
C ARG A 185 -11.18 -4.22 9.45
N LEU A 186 -12.24 -3.65 8.85
CA LEU A 186 -13.01 -4.26 7.75
C LEU A 186 -13.66 -5.61 8.10
N LYS A 187 -13.84 -5.93 9.38
CA LYS A 187 -14.54 -7.16 9.81
C LYS A 187 -16.06 -7.09 9.66
N VAL A 188 -16.62 -5.89 9.59
CA VAL A 188 -18.06 -5.67 9.40
C VAL A 188 -18.33 -5.00 8.07
N TRP A 189 -19.48 -5.35 7.47
CA TRP A 189 -19.89 -4.82 6.16
C TRP A 189 -19.96 -3.29 6.12
N SER A 190 -20.35 -2.65 7.22
CA SER A 190 -20.39 -1.18 7.31
C SER A 190 -19.03 -0.54 7.04
N ASP A 191 -17.95 -1.11 7.56
CA ASP A 191 -16.60 -0.57 7.40
C ASP A 191 -16.15 -0.67 5.94
N LEU A 192 -16.42 -1.82 5.30
CA LEU A 192 -16.12 -2.03 3.90
C LEU A 192 -16.92 -1.07 3.00
N LEU A 193 -18.21 -0.90 3.27
CA LEU A 193 -19.07 0.02 2.52
C LEU A 193 -18.62 1.47 2.70
N CYS A 194 -18.21 1.87 3.91
CA CYS A 194 -17.62 3.18 4.18
C CYS A 194 -16.32 3.40 3.39
N ALA A 195 -15.40 2.42 3.40
CA ALA A 195 -14.15 2.50 2.64
C ALA A 195 -14.40 2.58 1.12
N LEU A 196 -15.35 1.80 0.60
CA LEU A 196 -15.78 1.84 -0.80
C LEU A 196 -16.39 3.19 -1.17
N ARG A 197 -17.23 3.76 -0.31
CA ARG A 197 -17.85 5.07 -0.53
C ARG A 197 -16.78 6.16 -0.58
N ALA A 198 -15.88 6.18 0.40
CA ALA A 198 -14.79 7.15 0.46
C ALA A 198 -13.90 7.07 -0.78
N SER A 199 -13.43 5.86 -1.13
CA SER A 199 -12.54 5.63 -2.28
C SER A 199 -13.20 5.98 -3.62
N GLY A 200 -14.45 5.53 -3.80
CA GLY A 200 -15.22 5.78 -5.01
C GLY A 200 -15.52 7.26 -5.24
N SER A 201 -15.72 8.05 -4.18
CA SER A 201 -16.00 9.49 -4.30
C SER A 201 -14.85 10.29 -4.92
N VAL A 202 -13.62 9.80 -4.78
CA VAL A 202 -12.39 10.42 -5.30
C VAL A 202 -11.78 9.61 -6.45
N ALA A 203 -12.60 8.80 -7.13
CA ALA A 203 -12.26 7.94 -8.25
C ALA A 203 -11.07 6.98 -7.98
N LYS A 204 -10.91 6.50 -6.74
CA LYS A 204 -9.88 5.51 -6.39
C LYS A 204 -10.49 4.12 -6.26
N THR A 205 -9.73 3.14 -6.69
CA THR A 205 -10.08 1.74 -6.46
C THR A 205 -9.61 1.33 -5.07
N LEU A 206 -10.46 0.66 -4.30
CA LEU A 206 -10.08 0.17 -2.98
C LEU A 206 -9.19 -1.07 -3.15
N LEU A 207 -7.97 -1.01 -2.60
CA LEU A 207 -7.05 -2.14 -2.51
C LEU A 207 -6.92 -2.53 -1.04
N VAL A 208 -7.34 -3.76 -0.72
CA VAL A 208 -7.16 -4.34 0.61
C VAL A 208 -5.92 -5.21 0.58
N LEU A 209 -4.95 -4.90 1.46
CA LEU A 209 -3.75 -5.69 1.69
C LEU A 209 -3.92 -6.41 3.02
N THR A 210 -4.24 -7.70 2.96
CA THR A 210 -4.28 -8.53 4.15
C THR A 210 -2.87 -9.01 4.47
N ILE A 211 -2.37 -8.72 5.67
CA ILE A 211 -1.06 -9.14 6.15
C ILE A 211 -1.28 -10.29 7.13
N SER A 212 -1.01 -11.51 6.68
CA SER A 212 -1.14 -12.71 7.52
C SER A 212 0.19 -13.08 8.15
N SER A 213 0.14 -13.44 9.44
CA SER A 213 1.29 -13.96 10.19
C SER A 213 0.98 -15.35 10.74
N ASN A 214 1.95 -16.25 10.59
CA ASN A 214 1.95 -17.56 11.23
C ASN A 214 2.69 -17.57 12.58
N VAL A 215 3.31 -16.44 12.96
CA VAL A 215 4.10 -16.30 14.20
C VAL A 215 3.55 -15.22 15.13
N CYS A 216 3.86 -15.38 16.41
CA CYS A 216 3.44 -14.48 17.48
C CYS A 216 4.42 -13.33 17.75
N GLU A 217 5.69 -13.43 17.32
CA GLU A 217 6.72 -12.44 17.63
C GLU A 217 7.08 -11.58 16.41
N LEU A 218 6.87 -10.26 16.54
CA LEU A 218 7.16 -9.24 15.52
C LEU A 218 8.33 -8.32 15.95
N GLY A 219 9.08 -8.73 16.99
CA GLY A 219 10.16 -7.94 17.59
C GLY A 219 11.50 -8.00 16.85
N SER A 220 11.59 -8.71 15.73
CA SER A 220 12.79 -8.73 14.87
C SER A 220 12.40 -8.46 13.44
N PRO A 221 13.23 -7.75 12.64
CA PRO A 221 13.01 -7.59 11.21
C PRO A 221 12.90 -8.93 10.46
N ASP A 222 13.42 -10.04 11.00
CA ASP A 222 13.31 -11.37 10.39
C ASP A 222 11.86 -11.85 10.24
N CYS A 223 10.93 -11.32 11.04
CA CYS A 223 9.52 -11.66 10.92
C CYS A 223 8.95 -11.30 9.53
N LEU A 224 9.57 -10.35 8.82
CA LEU A 224 9.14 -9.90 7.49
C LEU A 224 9.12 -11.00 6.44
N GLU A 225 10.02 -11.99 6.53
CA GLU A 225 10.05 -13.12 5.60
C GLU A 225 8.86 -14.06 5.78
N GLN A 226 8.30 -14.09 7.00
CA GLN A 226 7.21 -14.98 7.40
C GLN A 226 5.84 -14.33 7.21
N LEU A 227 5.79 -13.00 7.08
CA LEU A 227 4.57 -12.27 6.74
C LEU A 227 4.18 -12.49 5.28
N VAL A 228 2.93 -12.89 5.07
CA VAL A 228 2.35 -13.10 3.74
C VAL A 228 1.39 -11.96 3.42
N VAL A 229 1.39 -11.49 2.18
CA VAL A 229 0.52 -10.39 1.72
C VAL A 229 -0.50 -10.95 0.73
N HIS A 230 -1.78 -10.81 1.03
CA HIS A 230 -2.87 -11.10 0.11
C HIS A 230 -3.49 -9.81 -0.42
N GLU A 231 -3.46 -9.63 -1.75
CA GLU A 231 -4.04 -8.48 -2.44
C GLU A 231 -5.47 -8.76 -2.87
N ARG A 232 -6.39 -7.86 -2.50
CA ARG A 232 -7.79 -7.90 -2.97
C ARG A 232 -8.20 -6.52 -3.45
N THR A 233 -8.53 -6.41 -4.73
CA THR A 233 -9.13 -5.20 -5.28
C THR A 233 -10.64 -5.28 -5.14
N VAL A 234 -11.25 -4.30 -4.46
CA VAL A 234 -12.69 -4.23 -4.27
C VAL A 234 -13.25 -3.12 -5.14
N THR A 235 -14.13 -3.49 -6.06
CA THR A 235 -14.81 -2.56 -6.96
C THR A 235 -16.30 -2.59 -6.72
N ARG A 236 -16.97 -1.46 -7.00
CA ARG A 236 -18.42 -1.40 -6.96
C ARG A 236 -18.97 -2.22 -8.13
N TRP A 237 -19.89 -3.12 -7.83
CA TRP A 237 -20.69 -3.76 -8.87
C TRP A 237 -21.62 -2.73 -9.55
N ILE A 238 -21.56 -2.65 -10.88
CA ILE A 238 -22.38 -1.72 -11.68
C ILE A 238 -23.36 -2.55 -12.51
N ALA A 239 -24.61 -2.62 -12.04
CA ALA A 239 -25.67 -3.41 -12.68
C ALA A 239 -25.81 -3.15 -14.19
N GLN A 240 -25.65 -1.89 -14.63
CA GLN A 240 -25.69 -1.52 -16.05
C GLN A 240 -24.66 -2.27 -16.90
N GLN A 241 -23.46 -2.52 -16.37
CA GLN A 241 -22.39 -3.23 -17.09
C GLN A 241 -22.68 -4.74 -17.23
N CYS A 242 -23.57 -5.27 -16.40
CA CYS A 242 -23.98 -6.68 -16.40
C CYS A 242 -25.32 -6.91 -17.12
N ARG A 243 -26.05 -5.84 -17.47
CA ARG A 243 -27.41 -5.90 -18.03
C ARG A 243 -27.51 -6.72 -19.32
N GLU A 244 -26.50 -6.66 -20.17
CA GLU A 244 -26.48 -7.32 -21.49
C GLU A 244 -25.48 -8.48 -21.57
N GLN A 245 -24.79 -8.80 -20.47
CA GLN A 245 -23.91 -9.97 -20.43
C GLN A 245 -24.78 -11.22 -20.44
N ARG A 246 -24.97 -11.83 -21.62
CA ARG A 246 -25.57 -13.16 -21.73
C ARG A 246 -24.71 -14.12 -20.92
N CYS A 247 -25.30 -14.77 -19.91
CA CYS A 247 -24.71 -15.96 -19.30
C CYS A 247 -24.37 -16.93 -20.43
N LYS A 248 -23.08 -17.12 -20.73
CA LYS A 248 -22.67 -18.24 -21.54
C LYS A 248 -22.94 -19.48 -20.69
N PRO A 249 -23.68 -20.48 -21.17
CA PRO A 249 -23.81 -21.74 -20.45
C PRO A 249 -22.41 -22.28 -20.17
N CYS A 250 -22.12 -22.64 -18.91
CA CYS A 250 -20.97 -23.48 -18.62
C CYS A 250 -21.14 -24.75 -19.45
N ARG A 251 -20.27 -24.90 -20.46
CA ARG A 251 -20.26 -26.09 -21.29
C ARG A 251 -19.40 -27.10 -20.56
N GLU A 252 -20.02 -27.87 -19.65
CA GLU A 252 -19.67 -29.24 -19.28
C GLU A 252 -20.43 -29.64 -18.01
N GLU A 253 -21.70 -30.03 -18.16
CA GLU A 253 -22.31 -31.08 -17.31
C GLU A 253 -23.31 -31.85 -18.18
N ALA A 254 -22.82 -32.89 -18.84
CA ALA A 254 -23.65 -33.95 -19.40
C ALA A 254 -23.13 -35.29 -18.85
N TYR A 255 -23.74 -35.68 -17.74
CA TYR A 255 -23.95 -37.04 -17.25
C TYR A 255 -22.74 -37.98 -17.17
N LYS A 256 -22.30 -38.22 -15.94
CA LYS A 256 -22.26 -39.58 -15.37
C LYS A 256 -22.33 -39.50 -13.85
N GLU A 257 -23.49 -39.89 -13.33
CA GLU A 257 -23.68 -40.31 -11.95
C GLU A 257 -22.85 -41.58 -11.71
N GLU A 258 -21.92 -41.56 -10.76
CA GLU A 258 -21.76 -42.58 -9.71
C GLU A 258 -20.53 -42.25 -8.83
N GLU A 259 -20.73 -42.38 -7.52
CA GLU A 259 -19.76 -42.44 -6.42
C GLU A 259 -19.11 -41.14 -5.91
N ASP A 260 -19.87 -40.50 -5.02
CA ASP A 260 -19.50 -40.06 -3.66
C ASP A 260 -18.01 -39.86 -3.27
N ALA A 261 -17.83 -38.67 -2.70
CA ALA A 261 -16.99 -38.35 -1.54
C ALA A 261 -15.48 -38.17 -1.75
N GLU A 262 -15.07 -37.01 -2.25
CA GLU A 262 -14.18 -36.08 -1.53
C GLU A 262 -14.04 -34.75 -2.28
N CYS A 263 -13.76 -33.67 -1.57
CA CYS A 263 -13.56 -32.29 -2.07
C CYS A 263 -14.81 -31.43 -2.33
N ARG A 264 -15.59 -31.16 -1.26
CA ARG A 264 -16.33 -29.89 -1.15
C ARG A 264 -15.46 -28.85 -0.44
N HIS A 265 -14.91 -27.89 -1.18
CA HIS A 265 -14.78 -26.48 -0.77
C HIS A 265 -14.22 -25.64 -1.94
N HIS A 266 -15.06 -25.41 -2.95
CA HIS A 266 -14.96 -24.20 -3.77
C HIS A 266 -16.35 -23.58 -3.84
N ILE A 267 -16.45 -22.40 -3.26
CA ILE A 267 -17.67 -21.58 -3.20
C ILE A 267 -17.95 -21.05 -4.60
N MET A 268 -19.16 -21.25 -5.09
CA MET A 268 -19.72 -20.50 -6.21
C MET A 268 -20.99 -19.79 -5.71
N GLU A 269 -20.96 -18.45 -5.78
CA GLU A 269 -22.15 -17.61 -5.78
C GLU A 269 -22.99 -17.91 -7.02
N CYS A 270 -24.31 -18.00 -6.85
CA CYS A 270 -25.34 -17.38 -7.71
C CYS A 270 -26.73 -17.89 -7.31
N SER A 271 -27.42 -17.16 -6.43
CA SER A 271 -28.88 -17.21 -6.38
C SER A 271 -29.41 -15.88 -5.86
N GLY A 272 -30.20 -15.21 -6.69
CA GLY A 272 -30.81 -13.93 -6.40
C GLY A 272 -31.64 -13.96 -5.12
N LEU A 273 -31.52 -12.89 -4.34
CA LEU A 273 -32.41 -12.61 -3.23
C LEU A 273 -33.69 -11.96 -3.78
N ASP A 274 -34.71 -12.78 -3.99
CA ASP A 274 -36.10 -12.33 -3.97
C ASP A 274 -36.44 -11.89 -2.54
N PHE A 275 -36.61 -10.59 -2.32
CA PHE A 275 -37.20 -10.08 -1.08
C PHE A 275 -38.72 -10.05 -1.23
N SER A 276 -39.37 -11.18 -0.93
CA SER A 276 -40.75 -11.18 -0.45
C SER A 276 -40.71 -11.22 1.08
N VAL A 277 -41.08 -10.12 1.73
CA VAL A 277 -41.19 -10.03 3.20
C VAL A 277 -42.63 -10.38 3.59
N PRO A 278 -42.91 -11.42 4.38
CA PRO A 278 -44.17 -11.51 5.10
C PRO A 278 -44.05 -10.75 6.41
N PHE A 279 -44.93 -9.76 6.54
CA PHE A 279 -45.28 -9.08 7.77
C PHE A 279 -45.83 -10.11 8.78
N GLN A 280 -45.21 -10.24 9.95
CA GLN A 280 -45.80 -10.94 11.09
C GLN A 280 -45.70 -10.02 12.31
N GLY A 281 -46.87 -9.53 12.73
CA GLY A 281 -47.05 -8.75 13.94
C GLY A 281 -46.80 -9.61 15.18
N LEU A 282 -46.30 -8.95 16.22
CA LEU A 282 -46.29 -9.46 17.58
C LEU A 282 -47.29 -8.62 18.37
N GLN A 283 -48.44 -9.23 18.67
CA GLN A 283 -49.21 -8.98 19.88
C GLN A 283 -48.55 -9.80 20.99
N ASP A 284 -48.03 -9.12 22.01
CA ASP A 284 -48.59 -9.08 23.37
C ASP A 284 -47.83 -8.04 24.21
#